data_AF-A0A2S9QLG3-F1
#
_entry.id   AF-A0A2S9QLG3-F1
#
_cell.length_a   1.000
_cell.length_b   1.000
_cell.length_c   1.000
_cell.angle_alpha   90.00
_cell.angle_beta   90.00
_cell.angle_gamma   90.00
#
_symmetry.space_group_name_H-M   'P 1'
#
loop_
_entity.id
_entity.type
_entity.pdbx_description
1 polymer ?
#
loop_
_entity_poly.entity_id
_entity_poly.type
_entity_poly.pdbx_seq_one_letter_code
_entity_poly.pdbx_strand_id
1 'polypeptide(L)'
;MLLKVDSWCAGDAWSVSRAEISDEAWAVIGPLFPAVKSTGRPPVDRRAVVDATAWRYRTGAPWRDVPERFGNWNTIYKNFNRWSAQGVWARVLEKIEAKLSTLEWANTGATW
;
A
#
# COMPACT_ATOMS: atom_id res chain seq x y z
N MET A 1 27.21 -8.28 23.87
CA MET A 1 27.13 -7.01 23.13
C MET A 1 27.49 -7.29 21.68
N LEU A 2 26.59 -6.93 20.77
CA LEU A 2 26.68 -6.94 19.30
C LEU A 2 26.64 -8.31 18.59
N LEU A 3 25.40 -8.73 18.32
CA LEU A 3 25.04 -9.67 17.26
C LEU A 3 25.49 -9.11 15.91
N LYS A 4 26.37 -9.83 15.22
CA LYS A 4 26.66 -9.61 13.81
C LYS A 4 25.63 -10.42 13.05
N VAL A 5 24.61 -9.75 12.53
CA VAL A 5 23.58 -10.41 11.72
C VAL A 5 24.16 -10.73 10.35
N ASP A 6 24.06 -12.01 10.00
CA ASP A 6 24.67 -12.65 8.86
C ASP A 6 23.97 -12.34 7.52
N SER A 7 24.76 -12.37 6.44
CA SER A 7 24.52 -13.10 5.20
C SER A 7 23.08 -13.28 4.69
N TRP A 8 22.58 -12.39 3.83
CA TRP A 8 21.43 -12.69 2.93
C TRP A 8 21.62 -12.01 1.56
N CYS A 9 22.20 -12.75 0.61
CA CYS A 9 22.11 -12.50 -0.84
C CYS A 9 22.36 -13.83 -1.58
N ALA A 10 21.32 -14.61 -1.84
CA ALA A 10 21.18 -15.49 -3.03
C ALA A 10 19.93 -16.37 -2.88
N GLY A 11 19.00 -16.24 -3.84
CA GLY A 11 17.91 -17.19 -4.08
C GLY A 11 16.78 -17.15 -3.06
N ASP A 12 15.57 -16.79 -3.51
CA ASP A 12 14.29 -17.41 -3.14
C ASP A 12 13.14 -16.42 -3.32
N ALA A 13 12.03 -16.96 -3.83
CA ALA A 13 10.90 -16.29 -4.47
C ALA A 13 9.97 -15.49 -3.53
N TRP A 14 10.52 -14.71 -2.61
CA TRP A 14 9.76 -13.86 -1.68
C TRP A 14 10.23 -12.41 -1.77
N SER A 15 10.08 -11.80 -2.95
CA SER A 15 10.27 -10.37 -3.11
C SER A 15 8.98 -9.63 -2.74
N VAL A 16 8.73 -9.40 -1.45
CA VAL A 16 7.92 -8.23 -1.08
C VAL A 16 8.80 -7.03 -1.37
N SER A 17 8.67 -6.44 -2.55
CA SER A 17 9.44 -5.26 -2.88
C SER A 17 9.11 -4.18 -1.83
N ARG A 18 10.12 -3.50 -1.25
CA ARG A 18 9.91 -2.39 -0.29
C ARG A 18 9.07 -1.23 -0.89
N ALA A 19 8.72 -1.33 -2.17
CA ALA A 19 7.93 -0.38 -2.92
C ALA A 19 6.42 -0.70 -2.95
N GLU A 20 6.01 -1.93 -2.66
CA GLU A 20 4.61 -2.38 -2.76
C GLU A 20 4.01 -2.64 -1.38
N ILE A 21 2.70 -2.84 -1.32
CA ILE A 21 1.99 -3.34 -0.14
C ILE A 21 1.91 -4.86 -0.18
N SER A 22 1.92 -5.50 0.98
CA SER A 22 1.75 -6.95 1.07
C SER A 22 0.34 -7.37 0.64
N ASP A 23 0.19 -8.61 0.20
CA ASP A 23 -1.10 -9.17 -0.19
C ASP A 23 -2.11 -9.15 0.96
N GLU A 24 -1.64 -9.37 2.19
CA GLU A 24 -2.46 -9.35 3.40
C GLU A 24 -2.94 -7.94 3.74
N ALA A 25 -2.07 -6.94 3.54
CA ALA A 25 -2.47 -5.55 3.69
C ALA A 25 -3.51 -5.17 2.61
N TRP A 26 -3.27 -5.58 1.35
CA TRP A 26 -4.19 -5.34 0.25
C TRP A 26 -5.55 -5.99 0.46
N ALA A 27 -5.60 -7.23 0.94
CA ALA A 27 -6.86 -7.93 1.23
C ALA A 27 -7.74 -7.17 2.24
N VAL A 28 -7.13 -6.41 3.15
CA VAL A 28 -7.84 -5.59 4.15
C VAL A 28 -8.33 -4.27 3.58
N ILE A 29 -7.47 -3.55 2.84
CA ILE A 29 -7.78 -2.17 2.41
C ILE A 29 -8.40 -2.10 1.01
N GLY A 30 -8.12 -3.07 0.14
CA GLY A 30 -8.61 -3.15 -1.24
C GLY A 30 -10.13 -3.01 -1.38
N PRO A 31 -10.95 -3.63 -0.50
CA PRO A 31 -12.41 -3.46 -0.52
C PRO A 31 -12.91 -2.04 -0.24
N LEU A 32 -12.09 -1.15 0.34
CA LEU A 32 -12.47 0.23 0.64
C LEU A 32 -12.47 1.13 -0.61
N PHE A 33 -11.84 0.67 -1.70
CA PHE A 33 -11.74 1.42 -2.93
C PHE A 33 -12.98 1.23 -3.81
N PRO A 34 -13.54 2.31 -4.41
CA PRO A 34 -14.82 2.27 -5.12
C PRO A 34 -14.80 1.30 -6.31
N ALA A 35 -15.78 0.40 -6.46
CA ALA A 35 -15.87 -0.66 -7.48
C ALA A 35 -15.63 -0.22 -8.94
N VAL A 36 -15.16 -1.17 -9.76
CA VAL A 36 -14.72 -0.87 -11.12
C VAL A 36 -15.98 -0.66 -11.93
N LYS A 37 -16.12 0.51 -12.58
CA LYS A 37 -17.21 0.68 -13.54
C LYS A 37 -16.92 -0.22 -14.75
N SER A 38 -17.88 -1.08 -15.09
CA SER A 38 -17.80 -2.01 -16.23
C SER A 38 -17.93 -1.32 -17.60
N THR A 39 -18.31 -0.04 -17.61
CA THR A 39 -18.57 0.74 -18.84
C THR A 39 -17.48 1.78 -19.07
N GLY A 40 -16.95 1.83 -20.29
CA GLY A 40 -16.02 2.87 -20.77
C GLY A 40 -14.57 2.40 -20.89
N ARG A 41 -13.61 3.34 -20.76
CA ARG A 41 -12.17 3.04 -20.86
C ARG A 41 -11.77 2.01 -19.79
N PRO A 42 -10.91 1.02 -20.14
CA PRO A 42 -10.37 0.08 -19.17
C PRO A 42 -9.85 0.80 -17.93
N PRO A 43 -10.33 0.42 -16.75
CA PRO A 43 -9.95 1.05 -15.49
C PRO A 43 -8.53 0.64 -15.14
N VAL A 44 -7.77 1.57 -14.56
CA VAL A 44 -6.43 1.26 -14.05
C VAL A 44 -6.55 0.34 -12.85
N ASP A 45 -5.62 -0.62 -12.76
CA ASP A 45 -5.51 -1.47 -11.60
C ASP A 45 -5.33 -0.62 -10.33
N ARG A 46 -6.21 -0.83 -9.36
CA ARG A 46 -6.19 -0.06 -8.12
C ARG A 46 -4.99 -0.38 -7.28
N ARG A 47 -4.58 -1.64 -7.28
CA ARG A 47 -3.45 -2.07 -6.51
C ARG A 47 -2.21 -1.31 -6.98
N ALA A 48 -1.98 -1.24 -8.29
CA ALA A 48 -0.94 -0.41 -8.88
C ALA A 48 -1.01 1.08 -8.45
N VAL A 49 -2.20 1.68 -8.37
CA VAL A 49 -2.35 3.07 -7.86
C VAL A 49 -1.96 3.18 -6.39
N VAL A 50 -2.35 2.22 -5.56
CA VAL A 50 -2.02 2.20 -4.13
C VAL A 50 -0.54 1.93 -3.91
N ASP A 51 0.06 1.01 -4.64
CA ASP A 51 1.50 0.72 -4.60
C ASP A 51 2.32 1.93 -5.01
N ALA A 52 1.94 2.61 -6.11
CA ALA A 52 2.56 3.86 -6.52
C ALA A 52 2.44 4.96 -5.47
N THR A 53 1.26 5.07 -4.83
CA THR A 53 1.01 6.04 -3.77
C THR A 53 1.89 5.73 -2.57
N ALA A 54 1.96 4.47 -2.12
CA ALA A 54 2.82 4.03 -1.04
C ALA A 54 4.30 4.30 -1.33
N TRP A 55 4.78 3.97 -2.54
CA TRP A 55 6.13 4.28 -2.99
C TRP A 55 6.42 5.79 -2.94
N ARG A 56 5.49 6.62 -3.43
CA ARG A 56 5.64 8.08 -3.44
C ARG A 56 5.78 8.64 -2.02
N TYR A 57 4.96 8.19 -1.08
CA TYR A 57 5.04 8.66 0.32
C TYR A 57 6.26 8.11 1.06
N ARG A 58 6.74 6.90 0.73
CA ARG A 58 7.97 6.33 1.30
C ARG A 58 9.23 7.05 0.83
N THR A 59 9.24 7.52 -0.42
CA THR A 59 10.41 8.16 -1.05
C THR A 59 10.40 9.68 -0.96
N GLY A 60 9.22 10.30 -0.81
CA GLY A 60 9.07 11.76 -0.88
C GLY A 60 9.22 12.33 -2.30
N ALA A 61 9.39 11.48 -3.31
CA ALA A 61 9.58 11.90 -4.69
C ALA A 61 8.34 12.65 -5.24
N PRO A 62 8.52 13.56 -6.21
CA PRO A 62 7.40 14.18 -6.88
C PRO A 62 6.63 13.15 -7.72
N TRP A 63 5.34 13.40 -7.96
CA TRP A 63 4.49 12.48 -8.71
C TRP A 63 5.03 12.15 -10.10
N ARG A 64 5.73 13.08 -10.76
CA ARG A 64 6.31 12.87 -12.10
C ARG A 64 7.42 11.82 -12.14
N ASP A 65 8.01 11.51 -10.99
CA ASP A 65 9.12 10.56 -10.87
C ASP A 65 8.63 9.17 -10.43
N VAL A 66 7.31 8.97 -10.35
CA VAL A 66 6.73 7.66 -10.08
C VAL A 66 7.20 6.68 -11.16
N PRO A 67 7.80 5.53 -10.79
CA PRO A 67 8.31 4.57 -11.75
C PRO A 67 7.24 4.06 -12.71
N GLU A 68 7.60 3.97 -13.99
CA GLU A 68 6.67 3.57 -15.06
C GLU A 68 6.09 2.16 -14.86
N ARG A 69 6.75 1.29 -14.09
CA ARG A 69 6.21 -0.04 -13.73
C ARG A 69 4.84 0.02 -13.04
N PHE A 70 4.51 1.13 -12.38
CA PHE A 70 3.19 1.32 -11.77
C PHE A 70 2.15 1.89 -12.74
N GLY A 71 2.58 2.29 -13.94
CA GLY A 71 1.77 2.94 -14.97
C GLY A 71 1.98 4.46 -15.02
N ASN A 72 1.13 5.12 -15.79
CA ASN A 72 1.26 6.55 -16.05
C ASN A 72 1.01 7.39 -14.80
N TRP A 73 2.00 8.19 -14.40
CA TRP A 73 1.96 9.03 -13.19
C TRP A 73 0.75 9.95 -13.11
N ASN A 74 0.30 10.53 -14.23
CA ASN A 74 -0.83 11.46 -14.25
C ASN A 74 -2.14 10.72 -13.95
N THR A 75 -2.26 9.49 -14.43
CA THR A 75 -3.41 8.63 -14.14
C THR A 75 -3.44 8.21 -12.67
N ILE A 76 -2.27 7.87 -12.10
CA ILE A 76 -2.12 7.55 -10.68
C ILE A 76 -2.54 8.74 -9.82
N TYR A 77 -1.96 9.93 -10.09
CA TYR A 77 -2.29 11.16 -9.38
C TYR A 77 -3.78 11.51 -9.46
N LYS A 78 -4.40 11.39 -10.64
CA LYS A 78 -5.84 11.65 -10.81
C LYS A 78 -6.71 10.71 -9.97
N ASN A 79 -6.34 9.43 -9.89
CA ASN A 79 -7.06 8.48 -9.03
C ASN A 79 -6.82 8.78 -7.55
N PHE A 80 -5.58 9.05 -7.15
CA PHE A 80 -5.24 9.46 -5.79
C PHE A 80 -6.08 10.67 -5.35
N ASN A 81 -6.10 11.74 -6.15
CA ASN A 81 -6.83 12.97 -5.83
C ASN A 81 -8.35 12.73 -5.77
N ARG A 82 -8.90 11.96 -6.72
CA ARG A 82 -10.31 11.59 -6.72
C ARG A 82 -10.70 10.82 -5.46
N TRP A 83 -9.89 9.83 -5.07
CA TRP A 83 -10.13 9.01 -3.88
C TRP A 83 -9.95 9.80 -2.59
N SER A 84 -9.06 10.80 -2.58
CA SER A 84 -8.94 11.77 -1.50
C SER A 84 -10.21 12.58 -1.33
N ALA A 85 -10.75 13.14 -2.41
CA ALA A 85 -12.01 13.88 -2.38
C ALA A 85 -13.21 13.02 -1.95
N GLN A 86 -13.15 11.71 -2.17
CA GLN A 86 -14.16 10.73 -1.75
C GLN A 86 -13.93 10.18 -0.33
N GLY A 87 -12.91 10.67 0.38
CA GLY A 87 -12.57 10.20 1.74
C GLY A 87 -12.09 8.74 1.80
N VAL A 88 -11.67 8.14 0.68
CA VAL A 88 -11.20 6.75 0.65
C VAL A 88 -9.94 6.60 1.50
N TRP A 89 -8.99 7.53 1.36
CA TRP A 89 -7.73 7.47 2.12
C TRP A 89 -7.93 7.63 3.63
N ALA A 90 -8.90 8.43 4.05
CA ALA A 90 -9.26 8.56 5.46
C ALA A 90 -9.78 7.23 6.02
N ARG A 91 -10.69 6.55 5.29
CA ARG A 91 -11.19 5.22 5.65
C ARG A 91 -10.10 4.15 5.67
N VAL A 92 -9.13 4.24 4.75
CA VAL A 92 -7.97 3.35 4.74
C VAL A 92 -7.12 3.54 6.01
N LEU A 93 -6.84 4.79 6.39
CA LEU A 93 -6.09 5.10 7.60
C LEU A 93 -6.80 4.57 8.85
N GLU A 94 -8.08 4.88 9.02
CA GLU A 94 -8.90 4.40 10.14
C GLU A 94 -8.90 2.87 10.24
N LYS A 95 -9.00 2.17 9.10
CA LYS A 95 -8.96 0.70 9.07
C LYS A 95 -7.62 0.13 9.51
N ILE A 96 -6.52 0.80 9.14
CA ILE A 96 -5.17 0.40 9.55
C ILE A 96 -4.98 0.65 11.04
N GLU A 97 -5.38 1.82 11.55
CA GLU A 97 -5.30 2.18 12.97
C GLU A 97 -6.09 1.19 13.84
N ALA A 98 -7.31 0.86 13.46
CA ALA A 98 -8.13 -0.14 14.16
C ALA A 98 -7.45 -1.53 14.20
N LYS A 99 -6.79 -1.94 13.10
CA LYS A 99 -6.07 -3.21 13.04
C LYS A 99 -4.83 -3.21 13.93
N LEU A 100 -4.07 -2.11 13.94
CA LEU A 100 -2.89 -1.96 14.80
C LEU A 100 -3.28 -1.97 16.27
N SER A 101 -4.30 -1.21 16.67
CA SER A 101 -4.80 -1.20 18.04
C SER A 101 -5.22 -2.60 18.51
N THR A 102 -5.94 -3.35 17.66
CA THR A 102 -6.34 -4.74 17.97
C THR A 102 -5.13 -5.64 18.23
N LEU A 103 -4.05 -5.49 17.45
CA LEU A 103 -2.83 -6.26 17.61
C LEU A 103 -2.05 -5.87 18.88
N GLU A 104 -2.05 -4.59 19.25
CA GLU A 104 -1.44 -4.11 20.50
C GLU A 104 -2.15 -4.72 21.72
N TRP A 105 -3.48 -4.80 21.71
CA TRP A 105 -4.25 -5.47 22.78
C TRP A 105 -3.95 -6.96 22.86
N ALA A 106 -3.83 -7.64 21.71
CA ALA A 106 -3.50 -9.06 21.65
C ALA A 106 -2.07 -9.36 22.17
N ASN A 107 -1.11 -8.48 21.89
CA ASN A 107 0.27 -8.64 22.36
C ASN A 107 0.45 -8.28 23.84
N THR A 108 -0.32 -7.34 24.37
CA THR A 108 -0.17 -6.86 25.75
C THR A 108 -0.88 -7.77 26.77
N GLY A 109 -1.90 -8.54 26.35
CA GLY A 109 -2.64 -9.46 27.22
C GLY A 109 -2.01 -10.86 27.41
N ALA A 110 -0.84 -11.11 26.81
CA ALA A 110 -0.17 -12.43 26.82
C ALA A 110 1.07 -12.50 27.74
N THR A 111 1.31 -11.47 28.56
CA THR A 111 2.48 -11.41 29.45
C THR A 111 2.07 -11.30 30.93
N TRP A 112 1.38 -12.32 31.45
CA TRP A 112 1.44 -12.74 32.86
C TRP A 112 0.98 -14.19 33.02
#